data_AF-A0A9E2UBW7-F1
#
_entry.id   AF-A0A9E2UBW7-F1
#
_cell.length_a   1.000
_cell.length_b   1.000
_cell.length_c   1.000
_cell.angle_alpha   90.00
_cell.angle_beta   90.00
_cell.angle_gamma   90.00
#
_symmetry.space_group_name_H-M   'P 1'
#
loop_
_entity.id
_entity.type
_entity.pdbx_description
1 polymer ?
#
loop_
_entity_poly.entity_id
_entity_poly.type
_entity_poly.pdbx_seq_one_letter_code
_entity_poly.pdbx_strand_id
1 'polypeptide(L)'
;MAKEIFVAYGVDVDAVGGWLGSYGGEDSPCDISRGVFSGEVGAPRLLNLFDRFGIKTTWFIPGHSIETFPEQMQAVAKAGHEIGVHGYSHENPIAMTPVQEEAVLDKCIDLVTGLQGRKPL
;
A
#
# COMPACT_ATOMS: atom_id res chain seq x y z
N MET A 1 -12.57 33.21 15.54
CA MET A 1 -12.32 31.75 15.59
C MET A 1 -10.94 31.50 15.01
N ALA A 2 -10.12 30.68 15.66
CA ALA A 2 -8.85 30.26 15.07
C ALA A 2 -9.13 29.35 13.87
N LYS A 3 -8.27 29.38 12.85
CA LYS A 3 -8.42 28.55 11.65
C LYS A 3 -7.95 27.14 11.99
N GLU A 4 -8.80 26.15 11.75
CA GLU A 4 -8.46 24.75 11.87
C GLU A 4 -8.17 24.19 10.48
N ILE A 5 -6.99 23.63 10.28
CA ILE A 5 -6.54 23.09 8.99
C ILE A 5 -6.05 21.67 9.23
N PHE A 6 -6.73 20.70 8.62
CA PHE A 6 -6.35 19.30 8.64
C PHE A 6 -5.47 19.00 7.43
N VAL A 7 -4.32 18.40 7.67
CA VAL A 7 -3.36 17.99 6.64
C VAL A 7 -3.07 16.51 6.84
N ALA A 8 -3.07 15.74 5.76
CA ALA A 8 -2.80 14.30 5.77
C ALA A 8 -1.82 13.93 4.66
N TYR A 9 -1.09 12.84 4.88
CA TYR A 9 -0.35 12.13 3.84
C TYR A 9 -0.99 10.76 3.64
N GLY A 10 -1.42 10.50 2.40
CA GLY A 10 -1.70 9.15 1.89
C GLY A 10 -0.47 8.63 1.17
N VAL A 11 -0.02 7.43 1.52
CA VAL A 11 1.12 6.77 0.90
C VAL A 11 0.66 5.52 0.19
N ASP A 12 0.77 5.51 -1.13
CA ASP A 12 0.40 4.36 -1.95
C ASP A 12 1.66 3.50 -2.17
N VAL A 13 1.61 2.23 -1.75
CA VAL A 13 2.75 1.30 -1.85
C VAL A 13 2.63 0.45 -3.11
N ASP A 14 2.53 1.11 -4.26
CA ASP A 14 2.35 0.45 -5.56
C ASP A 14 3.40 -0.63 -5.78
N ALA A 15 4.67 -0.28 -5.51
CA ALA A 15 5.82 -1.15 -5.61
C ALA A 15 5.81 -1.99 -6.90
N VAL A 16 5.86 -3.32 -6.78
CA VAL A 16 5.78 -4.22 -7.93
C VAL A 16 4.35 -4.27 -8.51
N GLY A 17 3.32 -4.19 -7.67
CA GLY A 17 1.92 -4.21 -8.09
C GLY A 17 1.62 -3.14 -9.14
N GLY A 18 2.09 -1.90 -8.94
CA GLY A 18 1.90 -0.82 -9.92
C GLY A 18 2.43 -1.15 -11.32
N TRP A 19 3.60 -1.78 -11.41
CA TRP A 19 4.18 -2.20 -12.69
C TRP A 19 3.39 -3.31 -13.37
N LEU A 20 2.78 -4.20 -12.58
CA LEU A 20 1.93 -5.27 -13.08
C LEU A 20 0.57 -4.75 -13.56
N GLY A 21 -0.11 -3.93 -12.76
CA GLY A 21 -1.50 -3.56 -13.02
C GLY A 21 -1.72 -2.26 -13.77
N SER A 22 -0.71 -1.38 -13.88
CA SER A 22 -0.94 -0.01 -14.39
C SER A 22 0.18 0.60 -15.21
N TYR A 23 1.45 0.32 -14.91
CA TYR A 23 2.57 1.07 -15.49
C TYR A 23 3.28 0.34 -16.64
N GLY A 24 2.76 -0.82 -17.08
CA GLY A 24 3.24 -1.55 -18.26
C GLY A 24 4.64 -2.17 -18.08
N GLY A 25 5.00 -2.53 -16.85
CA GLY A 25 6.30 -3.11 -16.52
C GLY A 25 6.28 -4.63 -16.35
N GLU A 26 5.18 -5.31 -16.68
CA GLU A 26 4.98 -6.75 -16.47
C GLU A 26 6.07 -7.62 -17.09
N ASP A 27 6.55 -7.27 -18.28
CA ASP A 27 7.61 -7.98 -19.01
C ASP A 27 8.98 -7.30 -18.92
N SER A 28 9.17 -6.38 -17.96
CA SER A 28 10.37 -5.56 -17.82
C SER A 28 11.06 -5.81 -16.48
N PRO A 29 12.15 -6.62 -16.44
CA PRO A 29 12.91 -6.86 -15.21
C PRO A 29 13.46 -5.57 -14.57
N CYS A 30 13.76 -4.56 -15.39
CA CYS A 30 14.19 -3.25 -14.92
C CYS A 30 13.08 -2.58 -14.09
N ASP A 31 11.84 -2.65 -14.55
CA ASP A 31 10.71 -2.01 -13.89
C ASP A 31 10.30 -2.76 -12.63
N ILE A 32 10.29 -4.09 -12.70
CA ILE A 32 10.12 -4.92 -11.51
C ILE A 32 11.18 -4.57 -10.45
N SER A 33 12.45 -4.36 -10.84
CA SER A 33 13.50 -3.95 -9.89
C SER A 33 13.22 -2.58 -9.24
N ARG A 34 12.58 -1.65 -9.96
CA ARG A 34 12.14 -0.36 -9.38
C ARG A 34 11.01 -0.57 -8.37
N GLY A 35 10.10 -1.50 -8.64
CA GLY A 35 9.07 -1.93 -7.69
C GLY A 35 9.66 -2.52 -6.40
N VAL A 36 10.66 -3.40 -6.53
CA VAL A 36 11.39 -3.98 -5.39
C VAL A 36 12.05 -2.90 -4.56
N PHE A 37 12.72 -1.92 -5.20
CA PHE A 37 13.29 -0.77 -4.50
C PHE A 37 12.24 0.00 -3.68
N SER A 38 11.05 0.25 -4.24
CA SER A 38 9.98 0.96 -3.54
C SER A 38 9.55 0.23 -2.26
N GLY A 39 9.41 -1.10 -2.30
CA GLY A 39 9.04 -1.91 -1.14
C GLY A 39 10.17 -2.02 -0.11
N GLU A 40 11.36 -2.45 -0.53
CA GLU A 40 12.47 -2.78 0.38
C GLU A 40 13.21 -1.56 0.93
N VAL A 41 13.25 -0.46 0.16
CA VAL A 41 14.03 0.75 0.49
C VAL A 41 13.15 1.98 0.64
N GLY A 42 12.19 2.17 -0.27
CA GLY A 42 11.29 3.34 -0.28
C GLY A 42 10.42 3.42 0.97
N ALA A 43 9.68 2.35 1.27
CA ALA A 43 8.78 2.31 2.42
C ALA A 43 9.51 2.53 3.77
N PRO A 44 10.65 1.87 4.08
CA PRO A 44 11.39 2.18 5.30
C PRO A 44 11.90 3.62 5.39
N ARG A 45 12.30 4.23 4.27
CA ARG A 45 12.74 5.64 4.25
C ARG A 45 11.60 6.60 4.57
N LEU A 46 10.41 6.37 4.01
CA LEU A 46 9.23 7.17 4.32
C LEU A 46 8.79 6.97 5.77
N LEU A 47 8.79 5.74 6.27
CA LEU A 47 8.47 5.44 7.66
C LEU A 47 9.39 6.19 8.62
N ASN A 48 10.71 6.15 8.38
CA ASN A 48 11.70 6.91 9.15
C ASN A 48 11.52 8.43 9.03
N LEU A 49 11.12 8.92 7.86
CA LEU A 49 10.83 10.34 7.66
C LEU A 49 9.66 10.79 8.55
N PHE A 50 8.55 10.06 8.54
CA PHE A 50 7.37 10.41 9.33
C PHE A 50 7.63 10.29 10.84
N ASP A 51 8.36 9.25 11.27
CA ASP A 51 8.76 9.08 12.67
C ASP A 51 9.59 10.26 13.19
N ARG A 52 10.58 10.72 12.40
CA ARG A 52 11.42 11.88 12.76
C ARG A 52 10.62 13.17 13.01
N PHE A 53 9.46 13.32 12.38
CA PHE A 53 8.59 14.49 12.54
C PHE A 53 7.37 14.20 13.43
N GLY A 54 7.23 12.98 13.96
CA GLY A 54 6.07 12.58 14.76
C GLY A 54 4.75 12.62 13.98
N ILE A 55 4.79 12.42 12.65
CA ILE A 55 3.61 12.52 11.78
C ILE A 55 2.95 11.15 11.66
N LYS A 56 1.63 11.08 11.90
CA LYS A 56 0.81 9.92 11.55
C LYS A 56 0.27 10.07 10.13
N THR A 57 0.20 8.95 9.43
CA THR A 57 -0.17 8.89 8.01
C THR A 57 -1.06 7.68 7.76
N THR A 58 -1.65 7.63 6.57
CA THR A 58 -2.41 6.49 6.07
C THR A 58 -1.64 5.86 4.92
N TRP A 59 -1.52 4.54 4.94
CA TRP A 59 -0.83 3.76 3.92
C TRP A 59 -1.85 2.91 3.16
N PHE A 60 -1.97 3.11 1.86
CA PHE A 60 -2.83 2.34 0.97
C PHE A 60 -1.94 1.29 0.30
N ILE A 61 -2.09 0.04 0.73
CA ILE A 61 -1.12 -1.02 0.40
C ILE A 61 -1.83 -2.05 -0.48
N PRO A 62 -1.37 -2.28 -1.73
CA PRO A 62 -1.85 -3.37 -2.54
C PRO A 62 -1.61 -4.71 -1.85
N GLY A 63 -2.53 -5.67 -1.99
CA GLY A 63 -2.37 -7.01 -1.42
C GLY A 63 -1.07 -7.70 -1.86
N HIS A 64 -0.66 -7.52 -3.12
CA HIS A 64 0.64 -7.97 -3.62
C HIS A 64 1.80 -7.39 -2.80
N SER A 65 1.76 -6.10 -2.46
CA SER A 65 2.79 -5.45 -1.65
C SER A 65 2.81 -5.95 -0.20
N ILE A 66 1.64 -6.30 0.38
CA ILE A 66 1.55 -6.96 1.69
C ILE A 66 2.26 -8.32 1.67
N GLU A 67 1.98 -9.16 0.69
CA GLU A 67 2.53 -10.51 0.61
C GLU A 67 4.01 -10.52 0.15
N THR A 68 4.43 -9.53 -0.65
CA THR A 68 5.81 -9.46 -1.18
C THR A 68 6.79 -8.83 -0.18
N PHE A 69 6.36 -7.83 0.58
CA PHE A 69 7.21 -7.08 1.53
C PHE A 69 6.70 -7.18 2.98
N PRO A 70 6.49 -8.39 3.52
CA PRO A 70 5.78 -8.58 4.77
C PRO A 70 6.48 -7.91 5.96
N GLU A 71 7.82 -7.89 5.97
CA GLU A 71 8.58 -7.24 7.05
C GLU A 71 8.37 -5.72 7.08
N GLN A 72 8.40 -5.08 5.91
CA GLN A 72 8.22 -3.65 5.77
C GLN A 72 6.78 -3.24 6.08
N MET A 73 5.79 -4.00 5.59
CA MET A 73 4.38 -3.70 5.86
C MET A 73 4.02 -3.93 7.34
N GLN A 74 4.62 -4.94 7.98
CA GLN A 74 4.52 -5.14 9.42
C GLN A 74 5.15 -3.99 10.22
N ALA A 75 6.25 -3.40 9.74
CA ALA A 75 6.85 -2.23 10.38
C ALA A 75 5.91 -1.02 10.33
N VAL A 76 5.23 -0.79 9.21
CA VAL A 76 4.19 0.26 9.07
C VAL A 76 3.05 0.04 10.07
N ALA A 77 2.52 -1.18 10.16
CA ALA A 77 1.46 -1.53 11.11
C ALA A 77 1.90 -1.31 12.57
N LYS A 78 3.09 -1.78 12.95
CA LYS A 78 3.64 -1.62 14.31
C LYS A 78 3.91 -0.17 14.69
N ALA A 79 4.22 0.69 13.72
CA ALA A 79 4.37 2.12 13.94
C ALA A 79 3.02 2.84 14.15
N GLY A 80 1.89 2.14 14.05
CA GLY A 80 0.56 2.67 14.34
C GLY A 80 0.05 3.65 13.30
N HIS A 81 0.48 3.50 12.04
CA HIS A 81 -0.15 4.17 10.90
C HIS A 81 -1.49 3.51 10.58
N GLU A 82 -2.38 4.26 9.93
CA GLU A 82 -3.59 3.67 9.35
C GLU A 82 -3.22 2.88 8.09
N ILE A 83 -3.90 1.75 7.86
CA ILE A 83 -3.71 0.93 6.66
C ILE A 83 -5.06 0.73 5.97
N GLY A 84 -5.11 1.14 4.70
CA GLY A 84 -6.23 0.96 3.77
C GLY A 84 -5.90 -0.03 2.66
N VAL A 85 -6.93 -0.50 1.96
CA VAL A 85 -6.80 -1.39 0.79
C VAL A 85 -6.49 -0.60 -0.47
N HIS A 86 -5.75 -1.21 -1.41
CA HIS A 86 -5.38 -0.57 -2.68
C HIS A 86 -5.28 -1.56 -3.85
N GLY A 87 -6.29 -2.41 -4.01
CA GLY A 87 -6.27 -3.52 -4.99
C GLY A 87 -5.26 -4.60 -4.59
N TYR A 88 -5.09 -5.62 -5.44
CA TYR A 88 -4.12 -6.68 -5.17
C TYR A 88 -2.81 -6.40 -5.90
N SER A 89 -2.81 -6.45 -7.22
CA SER A 89 -1.69 -6.10 -8.11
C SER A 89 -1.93 -4.76 -8.79
N HIS A 90 -2.56 -3.81 -8.10
CA HIS A 90 -2.84 -2.47 -8.61
C HIS A 90 -3.66 -2.49 -9.92
N GLU A 91 -4.64 -3.40 -9.98
CA GLU A 91 -5.56 -3.52 -11.11
C GLU A 91 -6.42 -2.27 -11.24
N ASN A 92 -6.65 -1.79 -12.47
CA ASN A 92 -7.61 -0.71 -12.69
C ASN A 92 -9.04 -1.25 -12.60
N PRO A 93 -9.88 -0.84 -11.62
CA PRO A 93 -11.20 -1.43 -11.41
C PRO A 93 -12.12 -1.35 -12.63
N ILE A 94 -11.99 -0.30 -13.46
CA ILE A 94 -12.81 -0.15 -14.68
C ILE A 94 -12.54 -1.24 -15.73
N ALA A 95 -11.39 -1.91 -15.66
CA ALA A 95 -11.01 -3.01 -16.53
C ALA A 95 -11.43 -4.38 -15.96
N MET A 96 -11.98 -4.41 -14.75
CA MET A 96 -12.44 -5.63 -14.09
C MET A 96 -13.95 -5.82 -14.26
N THR A 97 -14.37 -7.08 -14.21
CA THR A 97 -15.78 -7.40 -13.95
C THR A 97 -16.09 -7.16 -12.46
N PRO A 98 -17.36 -6.92 -12.09
CA PRO A 98 -17.74 -6.77 -10.69
C PRO A 98 -17.35 -7.95 -9.80
N VAL A 99 -17.39 -9.18 -10.34
CA VAL A 99 -16.98 -10.40 -9.61
C VAL A 99 -15.47 -10.42 -9.32
N GLN A 100 -14.66 -9.94 -10.28
CA GLN A 100 -13.22 -9.83 -10.07
C GLN A 100 -12.90 -8.74 -9.06
N GLU A 101 -13.55 -7.58 -9.18
CA GLU A 101 -13.36 -6.46 -8.25
C GLU A 101 -13.75 -6.85 -6.81
N GLU A 102 -14.89 -7.51 -6.63
CA GLU A 102 -15.34 -8.01 -5.32
C GLU A 102 -14.35 -9.02 -4.72
N ALA A 103 -13.88 -9.99 -5.52
CA ALA A 103 -12.90 -10.97 -5.05
C ALA A 103 -11.55 -10.34 -4.66
N VAL A 104 -11.10 -9.32 -5.39
CA VAL A 104 -9.89 -8.54 -5.04
C VAL A 104 -10.13 -7.76 -3.75
N LEU A 105 -11.28 -7.12 -3.60
CA LEU A 105 -11.63 -6.34 -2.41
C LEU A 105 -11.65 -7.22 -1.15
N ASP A 106 -12.35 -8.35 -1.21
CA ASP A 106 -12.45 -9.30 -0.09
C ASP A 106 -11.05 -9.81 0.32
N LYS A 107 -10.24 -10.23 -0.66
CA LYS A 107 -8.87 -10.69 -0.40
C LYS A 107 -8.05 -9.59 0.29
N CYS A 108 -8.15 -8.35 -0.17
CA CYS A 108 -7.36 -7.25 0.39
C CYS A 108 -7.82 -6.86 1.79
N ILE A 109 -9.13 -6.92 2.08
CA ILE A 109 -9.67 -6.74 3.43
C ILE A 109 -9.10 -7.80 4.37
N ASP A 110 -9.05 -9.06 3.96
CA ASP A 110 -8.49 -10.15 4.76
C ASP A 110 -6.99 -9.96 5.01
N LEU A 111 -6.22 -9.62 3.98
CA LEU A 111 -4.78 -9.35 4.12
C LEU A 111 -4.49 -8.19 5.07
N VAL A 112 -5.19 -7.06 4.90
CA VAL A 112 -5.05 -5.92 5.80
C VAL A 112 -5.48 -6.29 7.22
N THR A 113 -6.57 -7.04 7.38
CA THR A 113 -7.02 -7.51 8.70
C THR A 113 -5.98 -8.40 9.38
N GLY A 114 -5.37 -9.33 8.64
CA GLY A 114 -4.27 -10.16 9.14
C GLY A 114 -3.03 -9.35 9.50
N LEU A 115 -2.75 -8.27 8.78
CA LEU A 115 -1.60 -7.40 9.00
C LEU A 115 -1.74 -6.53 10.27
N GLN A 116 -2.89 -5.89 10.48
CA GLN A 116 -3.08 -4.92 11.58
C GLN A 116 -4.02 -5.40 12.71
N GLY A 117 -4.60 -6.61 12.60
CA GLY A 117 -5.50 -7.21 13.60
C GLY A 117 -6.92 -6.63 13.62
N ARG A 118 -7.27 -5.75 12.69
CA ARG A 118 -8.60 -5.14 12.55
C ARG A 118 -8.90 -4.85 11.07
N LYS A 119 -10.19 -4.79 10.73
CA LYS A 119 -10.61 -4.41 9.37
C LYS A 119 -10.12 -2.99 9.02
N PRO A 120 -9.78 -2.74 7.75
CA PRO A 120 -9.60 -1.37 7.25
C PRO A 120 -10.89 -0.57 7.47
N LEU A 121 -10.75 0.73 7.76
CA LEU A 121 -11.87 1.65 8.03
C LEU A 121 -12.56 2.11 6.74
#